data_AF-A0A971CBT6-F1
#
_entry.id   AF-A0A971CBT6-F1
#
_cell.length_a   1.000
_cell.length_b   1.000
_cell.length_c   1.000
_cell.angle_alpha   90.00
_cell.angle_beta   90.00
_cell.angle_gamma   90.00
#
_symmetry.space_group_name_H-M   'P 1'
#
loop_
_entity.id
_entity.type
_entity.pdbx_description
1 polymer ?
#
loop_
_entity_poly.entity_id
_entity_poly.type
_entity_poly.pdbx_seq_one_letter_code
_entity_poly.pdbx_strand_id
1 'polypeptide(L)'
;MPRSVIEAVTRFERRHGSCPGDPATVPCSTVDMLTTPDALRDRVRRMAPSAGVTVVTGPVERRLLALGPSGPGPWLLADLSGQPHDSRPWPAWAKDHLRVHDAHDWISWADVDRAGRERLNSPRVLLVGLYKPEIFPLPRFALGIHDLARAARAHLTGRIRLMDMQLGATREDILTALGDQGEAVDVLGLSATFGQHDLLTDILDAVHALPRPPMILAGGSLSARNEQVLLSAYPDVLVGRAAGEPMITDVLDHWHGELDVSGIRFAGHSHHRSSTPTSVTLSRRPSIVVTEDLGHGLPELDLLDATLAAGGVAQLETSRGCTSACSFCPRGHKGSWHGTVSCPAFSGRLLMGFLRPLPAYGGTRP
;
A
#
# COMPACT_ATOMS: atom_id res chain seq x y z
N MET A 1 7.79 29.94 2.20
CA MET A 1 7.45 29.23 0.94
C MET A 1 6.38 30.02 0.20
N PRO A 2 6.34 29.98 -1.14
CA PRO A 2 5.63 31.00 -1.89
C PRO A 2 4.12 30.76 -1.86
N ARG A 3 3.39 31.88 -1.94
CA ARG A 3 1.95 31.99 -2.24
C ARG A 3 1.46 30.98 -3.30
N SER A 4 2.34 30.51 -4.18
CA SER A 4 2.11 29.52 -5.23
C SER A 4 1.71 28.12 -4.75
N VAL A 5 2.10 27.70 -3.55
CA VAL A 5 1.74 26.37 -3.00
C VAL A 5 0.33 26.39 -2.43
N ILE A 6 0.02 27.42 -1.64
CA ILE A 6 -1.34 27.72 -1.18
C ILE A 6 -2.20 27.99 -2.42
N GLU A 7 -1.77 28.80 -3.38
CA GLU A 7 -2.48 28.97 -4.66
C GLU A 7 -2.58 27.69 -5.47
N ALA A 8 -1.64 26.75 -5.43
CA ALA A 8 -1.77 25.45 -6.12
C ALA A 8 -2.90 24.61 -5.49
N VAL A 9 -2.97 24.61 -4.16
CA VAL A 9 -3.99 23.91 -3.36
C VAL A 9 -5.35 24.65 -3.36
N THR A 10 -5.36 25.98 -3.42
CA THR A 10 -6.58 26.82 -3.47
C THR A 10 -7.10 27.02 -4.90
N ARG A 11 -6.24 27.01 -5.93
CA ARG A 11 -6.66 27.00 -7.36
C ARG A 11 -7.17 25.61 -7.76
N PHE A 12 -6.76 24.56 -7.04
CA PHE A 12 -7.39 23.25 -7.07
C PHE A 12 -8.86 23.34 -6.61
N GLU A 13 -9.20 24.07 -5.55
CA GLU A 13 -10.62 24.31 -5.20
C GLU A 13 -11.38 25.20 -6.19
N ARG A 14 -10.80 26.32 -6.65
CA ARG A 14 -11.54 27.31 -7.47
C ARG A 14 -11.93 26.82 -8.87
N ARG A 15 -11.24 25.83 -9.45
CA ARG A 15 -11.66 25.20 -10.73
C ARG A 15 -12.80 24.19 -10.58
N HIS A 16 -13.15 23.81 -9.36
CA HIS A 16 -14.11 22.74 -9.09
C HIS A 16 -15.31 23.20 -8.24
N GLY A 17 -15.37 24.49 -7.90
CA GLY A 17 -16.54 25.14 -7.27
C GLY A 17 -17.61 25.65 -8.25
N SER A 18 -17.38 25.62 -9.56
CA SER A 18 -18.38 25.95 -10.58
C SER A 18 -17.86 25.61 -11.98
N CYS A 19 -18.51 24.66 -12.66
CA CYS A 19 -18.28 24.40 -14.09
C CYS A 19 -19.51 24.83 -14.90
N PRO A 20 -19.37 25.86 -15.74
CA PRO A 20 -19.95 25.83 -17.07
C PRO A 20 -18.82 25.97 -18.10
N GLY A 21 -18.55 24.93 -18.88
CA GLY A 21 -17.61 25.02 -20.01
C GLY A 21 -16.98 23.70 -20.44
N ASP A 22 -17.43 23.23 -21.61
CA ASP A 22 -16.76 22.36 -22.58
C ASP A 22 -16.09 21.03 -22.12
N PRO A 23 -16.71 19.86 -22.40
CA PRO A 23 -16.19 18.55 -21.99
C PRO A 23 -14.95 18.06 -22.76
N ALA A 24 -14.45 18.80 -23.75
CA ALA A 24 -13.32 18.35 -24.57
C ALA A 24 -11.93 18.69 -23.99
N THR A 25 -11.83 19.48 -22.91
CA THR A 25 -10.53 19.82 -22.28
C THR A 25 -10.62 19.94 -20.75
N VAL A 26 -10.86 18.83 -20.05
CA VAL A 26 -10.76 18.79 -18.58
C VAL A 26 -9.63 17.86 -18.13
N PRO A 27 -8.57 18.38 -17.45
CA PRO A 27 -7.41 17.61 -17.05
C PRO A 27 -7.70 16.82 -15.75
N CYS A 28 -7.54 15.50 -15.79
CA CYS A 28 -7.41 14.54 -14.66
C CYS A 28 -8.37 14.81 -13.49
N SER A 29 -9.41 13.98 -13.36
CA SER A 29 -10.47 14.20 -12.37
C SER A 29 -9.91 14.22 -10.94
N THR A 30 -10.55 14.93 -10.01
CA THR A 30 -10.18 14.94 -8.57
C THR A 30 -10.07 13.52 -7.99
N VAL A 31 -10.81 12.56 -8.56
CA VAL A 31 -10.77 11.14 -8.18
C VAL A 31 -9.43 10.51 -8.60
N ASP A 32 -9.00 10.72 -9.85
CA ASP A 32 -7.72 10.21 -10.37
C ASP A 32 -6.53 10.66 -9.50
N MET A 33 -6.60 11.88 -8.95
CA MET A 33 -5.55 12.44 -8.10
C MET A 33 -5.49 11.82 -6.70
N LEU A 34 -6.60 11.31 -6.17
CA LEU A 34 -6.62 10.67 -4.85
C LEU A 34 -6.27 9.17 -4.94
N THR A 35 -6.56 8.53 -6.07
CA THR A 35 -6.32 7.10 -6.27
C THR A 35 -4.89 6.76 -6.66
N THR A 36 -4.12 7.72 -7.20
CA THR A 36 -2.74 7.50 -7.66
C THR A 36 -1.71 8.41 -6.92
N PRO A 37 -1.20 7.99 -5.75
CA PRO A 37 -0.33 8.82 -4.89
C PRO A 37 0.94 9.31 -5.56
N ASP A 38 1.58 8.47 -6.37
CA ASP A 38 2.82 8.82 -7.08
C ASP A 38 2.56 9.90 -8.14
N ALA A 39 1.48 9.77 -8.92
CA ALA A 39 1.12 10.76 -9.93
C ALA A 39 0.77 12.12 -9.28
N LEU A 40 0.04 12.10 -8.15
CA LEU A 40 -0.24 13.30 -7.37
C LEU A 40 1.05 13.93 -6.83
N ARG A 41 1.94 13.14 -6.23
CA ARG A 41 3.23 13.61 -5.70
C ARG A 41 4.04 14.28 -6.80
N ASP A 42 4.17 13.65 -7.97
CA ASP A 42 4.97 14.18 -9.08
C ASP A 42 4.36 15.46 -9.67
N ARG A 43 3.02 15.54 -9.73
CA ARG A 43 2.32 16.77 -10.11
C ARG A 43 2.57 17.89 -9.12
N VAL A 44 2.45 17.62 -7.82
CA VAL A 44 2.71 18.63 -6.78
C VAL A 44 4.16 19.08 -6.79
N ARG A 45 5.13 18.16 -6.97
CA ARG A 45 6.56 18.49 -7.13
C ARG A 45 6.79 19.48 -8.28
N ARG A 46 6.11 19.30 -9.42
CA ARG A 46 6.18 20.25 -10.55
C ARG A 46 5.56 21.60 -10.24
N MET A 47 4.48 21.64 -9.46
CA MET A 47 3.78 22.88 -9.10
C MET A 47 4.44 23.64 -7.95
N ALA A 48 5.16 22.94 -7.08
CA ALA A 48 5.83 23.46 -5.90
C ALA A 48 7.32 23.10 -5.91
N PRO A 49 8.10 23.51 -6.93
CA PRO A 49 9.51 23.12 -7.05
C PRO A 49 10.39 23.67 -5.92
N SER A 50 9.90 24.67 -5.19
CA SER A 50 10.56 25.19 -3.98
C SER A 50 10.40 24.29 -2.75
N ALA A 51 9.49 23.32 -2.78
CA ALA A 51 9.39 22.30 -1.75
C ALA A 51 10.57 21.33 -1.94
N GLY A 52 11.44 21.25 -0.93
CA GLY A 52 12.56 20.33 -0.97
C GLY A 52 12.13 18.88 -0.88
N VAL A 53 11.02 18.62 -0.18
CA VAL A 53 10.42 17.31 0.02
C VAL A 53 8.92 17.38 -0.24
N THR A 54 8.41 16.38 -0.95
CA THR A 54 6.98 16.18 -1.18
C THR A 54 6.64 14.74 -0.86
N VAL A 55 5.70 14.57 0.08
CA VAL A 55 5.17 13.27 0.52
C VAL A 55 3.67 13.27 0.29
N VAL A 56 3.18 12.17 -0.28
CA VAL A 56 1.76 11.87 -0.43
C VAL A 56 1.54 10.49 0.19
N THR A 57 0.83 10.44 1.31
CA THR A 57 0.62 9.23 2.12
C THR A 57 -0.75 9.27 2.78
N GLY A 58 -1.09 8.35 3.69
CA GLY A 58 -2.44 8.21 4.23
C GLY A 58 -3.36 7.44 3.28
N PRO A 59 -4.42 6.79 3.78
CA PRO A 59 -5.31 5.98 2.95
C PRO A 59 -6.11 6.85 1.98
N VAL A 60 -6.69 6.27 0.92
CA VAL A 60 -7.46 7.02 -0.10
C VAL A 60 -8.56 7.92 0.48
N GLU A 61 -9.18 7.51 1.58
CA GLU A 61 -10.22 8.27 2.29
C GLU A 61 -9.68 9.45 3.14
N ARG A 62 -8.40 9.44 3.48
CA ARG A 62 -7.72 10.43 4.34
C ARG A 62 -6.31 10.68 3.80
N ARG A 63 -6.21 11.04 2.51
CA ARG A 63 -4.91 11.27 1.86
C ARG A 63 -4.24 12.52 2.43
N LEU A 64 -3.04 12.37 2.94
CA LEU A 64 -2.19 13.45 3.47
C LEU A 64 -1.17 13.89 2.42
N LEU A 65 -1.16 15.18 2.10
CA LEU A 65 -0.07 15.84 1.40
C LEU A 65 0.82 16.56 2.42
N ALA A 66 2.12 16.31 2.38
CA ALA A 66 3.10 17.00 3.21
C ALA A 66 4.21 17.60 2.35
N LEU A 67 4.47 18.90 2.53
CA LEU A 67 5.47 19.67 1.82
C LEU A 67 6.48 20.25 2.80
N GLY A 68 7.73 19.83 2.67
CA GLY A 68 8.80 20.21 3.58
C GLY A 68 9.99 20.84 2.84
N PRO A 69 10.84 21.59 3.55
CA PRO A 69 12.15 22.00 3.04
C PRO A 69 13.13 20.80 2.97
N SER A 70 14.22 20.94 2.22
CA SER A 70 15.30 19.93 2.17
C SER A 70 16.12 19.87 3.46
N GLY A 71 16.02 20.88 4.33
CA GLY A 71 16.71 20.97 5.62
C GLY A 71 15.72 21.17 6.76
N PRO A 72 16.16 21.78 7.89
CA PRO A 72 15.26 22.20 8.95
C PRO A 72 14.28 23.27 8.48
N GLY A 73 13.07 23.25 9.02
CA GLY A 73 12.06 24.28 8.78
C GLY A 73 10.63 23.75 8.82
N PRO A 74 9.63 24.64 8.73
CA PRO A 74 8.23 24.27 8.86
C PRO A 74 7.76 23.50 7.62
N TRP A 75 6.87 22.55 7.85
CA TRP A 75 6.19 21.76 6.84
C TRP A 75 4.76 22.28 6.65
N LEU A 76 4.24 22.20 5.43
CA LEU A 76 2.83 22.39 5.17
C LEU A 76 2.16 21.02 5.05
N LEU A 77 1.13 20.78 5.85
CA LEU A 77 0.33 19.56 5.83
C LEU A 77 -1.08 19.88 5.33
N ALA A 78 -1.60 19.06 4.42
CA ALA A 78 -2.97 19.15 3.93
C ALA A 78 -3.63 17.78 3.92
N ASP A 79 -4.73 17.62 4.65
CA ASP A 79 -5.62 16.47 4.56
C ASP A 79 -6.56 16.67 3.35
N LEU A 80 -6.30 15.95 2.26
CA LEU A 80 -7.00 16.13 0.99
C LEU A 80 -8.44 15.60 1.02
N SER A 81 -8.88 14.97 2.11
CA SER A 81 -10.30 14.73 2.34
C SER A 81 -11.06 15.98 2.79
N GLY A 82 -10.35 17.09 3.06
CA GLY A 82 -10.91 18.33 3.61
C GLY A 82 -11.31 18.24 5.08
N GLN A 83 -10.88 17.19 5.79
CA GLN A 83 -11.17 17.00 7.21
C GLN A 83 -10.08 17.65 8.07
N PRO A 84 -10.42 18.19 9.25
CA PRO A 84 -9.46 18.71 10.22
C PRO A 84 -8.37 17.68 10.61
N HIS A 85 -7.15 18.15 10.88
CA HIS A 85 -6.04 17.30 11.32
C HIS A 85 -6.28 16.62 12.67
N ASP A 86 -7.04 17.22 13.58
CA ASP A 86 -7.38 16.65 14.90
C ASP A 86 -8.29 15.40 14.79
N SER A 87 -9.07 15.29 13.72
CA SER A 87 -9.93 14.15 13.41
C SER A 87 -9.17 12.96 12.80
N ARG A 88 -7.87 13.12 12.50
CA ARG A 88 -7.04 12.05 11.93
C ARG A 88 -6.58 11.11 13.04
N PRO A 89 -6.69 9.78 12.87
CA PRO A 89 -6.04 8.82 13.75
C PRO A 89 -4.53 8.81 13.47
N TRP A 90 -3.79 9.72 14.09
CA TRP A 90 -2.32 9.80 13.93
C TRP A 90 -1.64 8.56 14.52
N PRO A 91 -0.71 7.91 13.79
CA PRO A 91 0.09 6.81 14.32
C PRO A 91 0.92 7.28 15.51
N ALA A 92 1.27 6.36 16.42
CA ALA A 92 1.92 6.69 17.68
C ALA A 92 3.18 7.55 17.48
N TRP A 93 4.02 7.18 16.52
CA TRP A 93 5.24 7.91 16.21
C TRP A 93 5.02 9.36 15.80
N ALA A 94 3.91 9.67 15.12
CA ALA A 94 3.66 11.00 14.62
C ALA A 94 3.40 11.97 15.78
N LYS A 95 2.89 11.47 16.92
CA LYS A 95 2.67 12.28 18.12
C LYS A 95 3.98 12.81 18.71
N ASP A 96 5.07 12.05 18.54
CA ASP A 96 6.39 12.39 19.10
C ASP A 96 7.22 13.26 18.14
N HIS A 97 7.00 13.11 16.83
CA HIS A 97 7.88 13.68 15.79
C HIS A 97 7.21 14.69 14.86
N LEU A 98 5.89 14.90 14.99
CA LEU A 98 5.10 15.80 14.16
C LEU A 98 4.13 16.60 15.03
N ARG A 99 4.25 17.93 14.97
CA ARG A 99 3.34 18.85 15.66
C ARG A 99 2.64 19.75 14.66
N VAL A 100 1.33 19.55 14.49
CA VAL A 100 0.47 20.43 13.69
C VAL A 100 0.19 21.72 14.48
N HIS A 101 0.30 22.88 13.83
CA HIS A 101 0.14 24.19 14.47
C HIS A 101 -1.33 24.55 14.72
N ASP A 102 -2.17 24.38 13.70
CA ASP A 102 -3.63 24.49 13.80
C ASP A 102 -4.28 23.16 13.38
N ALA A 103 -4.73 22.40 14.36
CA ALA A 103 -5.27 21.06 14.13
C ALA A 103 -6.75 21.06 13.71
N HIS A 104 -7.46 22.18 13.86
CA HIS A 104 -8.89 22.27 13.52
C HIS A 104 -9.13 22.58 12.04
N ASP A 105 -8.08 22.91 11.30
CA ASP A 105 -8.11 23.11 9.85
C ASP A 105 -7.58 21.85 9.13
N TRP A 106 -7.97 21.67 7.87
CA TRP A 106 -7.49 20.60 7.00
C TRP A 106 -6.14 20.93 6.38
N ILE A 107 -5.77 22.21 6.33
CA ILE A 107 -4.46 22.69 5.89
C ILE A 107 -3.77 23.46 7.02
N SER A 108 -2.53 23.10 7.33
CA SER A 108 -1.84 23.67 8.48
C SER A 108 -0.33 23.60 8.35
N TRP A 109 0.36 24.51 9.01
CA TRP A 109 1.80 24.38 9.23
C TRP A 109 2.07 23.33 10.30
N ALA A 110 3.23 22.70 10.22
CA ALA A 110 3.67 21.73 11.20
C ALA A 110 5.18 21.77 11.40
N ASP A 111 5.60 21.43 12.61
CA ASP A 111 6.99 21.09 12.90
C ASP A 111 7.15 19.59 12.72
N VAL A 112 8.10 19.19 11.89
CA VAL A 112 8.48 17.78 11.68
C VAL A 112 9.96 17.67 11.92
N ASP A 113 10.34 16.87 12.91
CA ASP A 113 11.75 16.67 13.23
C ASP A 113 12.45 15.73 12.22
N ARG A 114 13.73 15.42 12.49
CA ARG A 114 14.51 14.55 11.61
C ARG A 114 13.91 13.13 11.52
N ALA A 115 13.48 12.56 12.63
CA ALA A 115 12.94 11.21 12.68
C ALA A 115 11.56 11.14 12.00
N GLY A 116 10.70 12.14 12.22
CA GLY A 116 9.41 12.26 11.53
C GLY A 116 9.58 12.42 10.02
N ARG A 117 10.58 13.21 9.58
CA ARG A 117 10.91 13.33 8.16
C ARG A 117 11.35 11.99 7.57
N GLU A 118 12.22 11.27 8.28
CA GLU A 118 12.71 9.96 7.87
C GLU A 118 11.56 8.96 7.73
N ARG A 119 10.67 8.88 8.74
CA ARG A 119 9.47 8.04 8.69
C ARG A 119 8.53 8.40 7.55
N LEU A 120 8.28 9.68 7.27
CA LEU A 120 7.42 10.07 6.15
C LEU A 120 8.00 9.71 4.76
N ASN A 121 9.31 9.44 4.67
CA ASN A 121 9.98 9.20 3.38
C ASN A 121 10.49 7.76 3.19
N SER A 122 10.74 7.05 4.29
CA SER A 122 11.38 5.73 4.30
C SER A 122 10.65 4.76 5.24
N PRO A 123 10.67 3.44 4.97
CA PRO A 123 11.28 2.80 3.79
C PRO A 123 10.52 3.02 2.49
N ARG A 124 11.18 2.71 1.37
CA ARG A 124 10.56 2.57 0.06
C ARG A 124 10.11 1.12 -0.12
N VAL A 125 8.81 0.92 -0.25
CA VAL A 125 8.18 -0.41 -0.29
C VAL A 125 7.61 -0.67 -1.67
N LEU A 126 7.94 -1.83 -2.24
CA LEU A 126 7.31 -2.35 -3.46
C LEU A 126 6.45 -3.57 -3.09
N LEU A 127 5.14 -3.50 -3.33
CA LEU A 127 4.23 -4.64 -3.18
C LEU A 127 3.85 -5.18 -4.55
N VAL A 128 4.09 -6.46 -4.78
CA VAL A 128 3.91 -7.12 -6.08
C VAL A 128 2.85 -8.20 -5.99
N GLY A 129 1.81 -8.10 -6.83
CA GLY A 129 0.86 -9.18 -7.08
C GLY A 129 1.43 -10.14 -8.11
N LEU A 130 1.78 -11.37 -7.70
CA LEU A 130 2.26 -12.38 -8.63
C LEU A 130 1.11 -12.96 -9.44
N TYR A 131 1.40 -13.25 -10.71
CA TYR A 131 0.40 -13.74 -11.64
C TYR A 131 1.01 -14.65 -12.69
N LYS A 132 0.22 -15.63 -13.11
CA LYS A 132 0.53 -16.55 -14.21
C LYS A 132 -0.64 -16.56 -15.18
N PRO A 133 -0.52 -15.92 -16.35
CA PRO A 133 -1.61 -15.85 -17.32
C PRO A 133 -2.05 -17.23 -17.81
N GLU A 134 -1.14 -18.21 -17.83
CA GLU A 134 -1.42 -19.59 -18.25
C GLU A 134 -2.39 -20.32 -17.31
N ILE A 135 -2.50 -19.86 -16.05
CA ILE A 135 -3.31 -20.49 -15.01
C ILE A 135 -4.59 -19.69 -14.73
N PHE A 136 -4.57 -18.36 -14.86
CA PHE A 136 -5.64 -17.50 -14.38
C PHE A 136 -6.07 -16.43 -15.41
N PRO A 137 -6.71 -16.75 -16.53
CA PRO A 137 -6.80 -15.89 -17.72
C PRO A 137 -7.55 -14.55 -17.57
N LEU A 138 -8.22 -14.29 -16.44
CA LEU A 138 -8.97 -13.06 -16.21
C LEU A 138 -8.27 -12.18 -15.18
N PRO A 139 -7.79 -10.98 -15.57
CA PRO A 139 -7.27 -9.99 -14.63
C PRO A 139 -8.32 -9.61 -13.59
N ARG A 140 -7.91 -9.61 -12.33
CA ARG A 140 -8.74 -9.18 -11.21
C ARG A 140 -7.96 -8.20 -10.35
N PHE A 141 -8.66 -7.22 -9.81
CA PHE A 141 -8.06 -6.24 -8.93
C PHE A 141 -7.37 -6.92 -7.73
N ALA A 142 -6.05 -6.77 -7.59
CA ALA A 142 -5.24 -7.54 -6.65
C ALA A 142 -5.40 -7.07 -5.18
N LEU A 143 -6.58 -7.31 -4.59
CA LEU A 143 -6.95 -6.83 -3.25
C LEU A 143 -5.86 -6.99 -2.19
N GLY A 144 -5.18 -8.14 -2.17
CA GLY A 144 -4.14 -8.41 -1.16
C GLY A 144 -3.06 -7.33 -1.10
N ILE A 145 -2.52 -6.87 -2.23
CA ILE A 145 -1.49 -5.82 -2.21
C ILE A 145 -2.07 -4.44 -1.91
N HIS A 146 -3.33 -4.19 -2.30
CA HIS A 146 -4.02 -2.92 -2.07
C HIS A 146 -4.45 -2.73 -0.61
N ASP A 147 -4.87 -3.80 0.08
CA ASP A 147 -5.18 -3.77 1.50
C ASP A 147 -3.91 -3.56 2.35
N LEU A 148 -2.80 -4.21 1.97
CA LEU A 148 -1.49 -3.97 2.59
C LEU A 148 -1.02 -2.55 2.37
N ALA A 149 -1.17 -2.02 1.15
CA ALA A 149 -0.83 -0.64 0.84
C ALA A 149 -1.62 0.34 1.69
N ARG A 150 -2.92 0.09 1.86
CA ARG A 150 -3.80 0.88 2.72
C ARG A 150 -3.29 0.92 4.15
N ALA A 151 -2.98 -0.25 4.73
CA ALA A 151 -2.48 -0.36 6.10
C ALA A 151 -1.15 0.39 6.29
N ALA A 152 -0.20 0.19 5.37
CA ALA A 152 1.09 0.88 5.38
C ALA A 152 0.93 2.40 5.27
N ARG A 153 0.04 2.88 4.38
CA ARG A 153 -0.25 4.30 4.19
C ARG A 153 -0.99 4.90 5.39
N ALA A 154 -1.87 4.16 6.05
CA ALA A 154 -2.50 4.58 7.30
C ALA A 154 -1.50 4.75 8.45
N HIS A 155 -0.40 3.98 8.44
CA HIS A 155 0.73 4.13 9.36
C HIS A 155 1.64 5.34 9.03
N LEU A 156 1.32 6.09 7.96
CA LEU A 156 2.01 7.28 7.47
C LEU A 156 3.53 7.11 7.30
N THR A 157 4.01 5.87 7.12
CA THR A 157 5.43 5.55 7.09
C THR A 157 5.83 5.07 5.70
N GLY A 158 6.93 5.62 5.20
CA GLY A 158 7.53 5.23 3.94
C GLY A 158 6.75 5.66 2.70
N ARG A 159 7.21 5.13 1.56
CA ARG A 159 6.59 5.30 0.24
C ARG A 159 6.21 3.94 -0.29
N ILE A 160 4.93 3.76 -0.60
CA ILE A 160 4.39 2.47 -1.04
C ILE A 160 4.05 2.53 -2.52
N ARG A 161 4.70 1.67 -3.31
CA ARG A 161 4.43 1.47 -4.74
C ARG A 161 3.86 0.07 -4.96
N LEU A 162 2.91 -0.03 -5.88
CA LEU A 162 2.27 -1.29 -6.26
C LEU A 162 2.67 -1.70 -7.67
N MET A 163 2.78 -3.01 -7.89
CA MET A 163 3.03 -3.63 -9.19
C MET A 163 2.17 -4.89 -9.28
N ASP A 164 1.48 -5.09 -10.40
CA ASP A 164 0.63 -6.26 -10.61
C ASP A 164 0.99 -6.92 -11.94
N MET A 165 1.43 -8.18 -11.87
CA MET A 165 1.79 -8.97 -13.05
C MET A 165 0.57 -9.27 -13.93
N GLN A 166 -0.66 -9.14 -13.42
CA GLN A 166 -1.89 -9.21 -14.23
C GLN A 166 -1.98 -8.09 -15.28
N LEU A 167 -1.25 -7.00 -15.06
CA LEU A 167 -1.24 -5.82 -15.93
C LEU A 167 -0.02 -5.81 -16.86
N GLY A 168 0.65 -6.96 -17.02
CA GLY A 168 1.79 -7.14 -17.91
C GLY A 168 3.15 -6.86 -17.26
N ALA A 169 3.21 -6.59 -15.96
CA ALA A 169 4.50 -6.50 -15.27
C ALA A 169 5.21 -7.87 -15.26
N THR A 170 6.52 -7.83 -15.49
CA THR A 170 7.39 -9.02 -15.61
C THR A 170 8.33 -9.16 -14.42
N ARG A 171 9.03 -10.28 -14.33
CA ARG A 171 10.13 -10.47 -13.37
C ARG A 171 11.20 -9.41 -13.57
N GLU A 172 11.53 -9.10 -14.82
CA GLU A 172 12.54 -8.12 -15.19
C GLU A 172 12.15 -6.71 -14.74
N ASP A 173 10.86 -6.36 -14.78
CA ASP A 173 10.35 -5.08 -14.25
C ASP A 173 10.52 -5.01 -12.73
N ILE A 174 10.28 -6.11 -12.01
CA ILE A 174 10.53 -6.19 -10.56
C ILE A 174 12.01 -5.94 -10.29
N LEU A 175 12.91 -6.69 -10.96
CA LEU A 175 14.36 -6.56 -10.75
C LEU A 175 14.88 -5.17 -11.12
N THR A 176 14.34 -4.57 -12.19
CA THR A 176 14.66 -3.20 -12.58
C THR A 176 14.25 -2.21 -11.49
N ALA A 177 13.06 -2.37 -10.92
CA ALA A 177 12.60 -1.52 -9.83
C ALA A 177 13.46 -1.66 -8.57
N LEU A 178 14.03 -2.84 -8.30
CA LEU A 178 14.94 -3.05 -7.16
C LEU A 178 16.34 -2.46 -7.40
N GLY A 179 16.83 -2.48 -8.65
CA GLY A 179 18.17 -2.05 -9.01
C GLY A 179 18.35 -0.53 -9.22
N ASP A 180 17.26 0.23 -9.33
CA ASP A 180 17.29 1.67 -9.55
C ASP A 180 18.00 2.39 -8.39
N GLN A 181 19.20 2.93 -8.62
CA GLN A 181 20.02 3.55 -7.58
C GLN A 181 19.39 4.83 -6.99
N GLY A 182 18.56 5.54 -7.75
CA GLY A 182 17.83 6.72 -7.26
C GLY A 182 16.54 6.36 -6.54
N GLU A 183 16.00 5.18 -6.86
CA GLU A 183 14.69 4.72 -6.39
C GLU A 183 14.73 3.36 -5.67
N ALA A 184 15.88 3.02 -5.06
CA ALA A 184 16.13 1.71 -4.47
C ALA A 184 15.03 1.29 -3.50
N VAL A 185 14.54 0.06 -3.66
CA VAL A 185 13.49 -0.51 -2.81
C VAL A 185 14.15 -1.06 -1.55
N ASP A 186 13.62 -0.67 -0.39
CA ASP A 186 14.10 -1.13 0.91
C ASP A 186 13.34 -2.38 1.39
N VAL A 187 12.06 -2.50 1.00
CA VAL A 187 11.17 -3.62 1.36
C VAL A 187 10.42 -4.11 0.12
N LEU A 188 10.52 -5.40 -0.17
CA LEU A 188 9.80 -6.08 -1.25
C LEU A 188 8.75 -7.03 -0.66
N GLY A 189 7.47 -6.78 -0.95
CA GLY A 189 6.38 -7.71 -0.64
C GLY A 189 5.92 -8.47 -1.88
N LEU A 190 5.92 -9.80 -1.84
CA LEU A 190 5.45 -10.67 -2.91
C LEU A 190 4.17 -11.39 -2.47
N SER A 191 3.06 -11.14 -3.17
CA SER A 191 1.78 -11.79 -2.92
C SER A 191 1.60 -12.96 -3.90
N ALA A 192 1.70 -14.19 -3.38
CA ALA A 192 1.62 -15.42 -4.17
C ALA A 192 0.40 -16.28 -3.78
N THR A 193 -0.34 -16.73 -4.79
CA THR A 193 -1.46 -17.68 -4.65
C THR A 193 -1.10 -19.06 -5.23
N PHE A 194 -2.02 -20.02 -5.13
CA PHE A 194 -1.83 -21.37 -5.64
C PHE A 194 -1.38 -21.39 -7.10
N GLY A 195 -0.44 -22.27 -7.43
CA GLY A 195 0.10 -22.42 -8.80
C GLY A 195 1.27 -21.49 -9.13
N GLN A 196 1.72 -20.64 -8.21
CA GLN A 196 2.76 -19.63 -8.45
C GLN A 196 4.07 -19.89 -7.70
N HIS A 197 4.30 -21.12 -7.21
CA HIS A 197 5.46 -21.41 -6.35
C HIS A 197 6.79 -21.25 -7.08
N ASP A 198 6.88 -21.80 -8.28
CA ASP A 198 8.04 -21.71 -9.16
C ASP A 198 8.34 -20.27 -9.57
N LEU A 199 7.32 -19.46 -9.86
CA LEU A 199 7.49 -18.03 -10.11
C LEU A 199 8.01 -17.29 -8.86
N LEU A 200 7.44 -17.59 -7.69
CA LEU A 200 7.89 -17.02 -6.43
C LEU A 200 9.37 -17.35 -6.17
N THR A 201 9.77 -18.61 -6.32
CA THR A 201 11.16 -19.03 -6.08
C THR A 201 12.12 -18.45 -7.12
N ASP A 202 11.74 -18.41 -8.41
CA ASP A 202 12.55 -17.79 -9.45
C ASP A 202 12.81 -16.29 -9.19
N ILE A 203 11.80 -15.57 -8.69
CA ILE A 203 11.97 -14.18 -8.24
C ILE A 203 12.86 -14.12 -7.00
N LEU A 204 12.63 -14.96 -5.99
CA LEU A 204 13.44 -14.96 -4.76
C LEU A 204 14.92 -15.25 -5.05
N ASP A 205 15.24 -16.24 -5.88
CA ASP A 205 16.61 -16.55 -6.31
C ASP A 205 17.28 -15.33 -6.96
N ALA A 206 16.55 -14.65 -7.85
CA ALA A 206 17.04 -13.45 -8.52
C ALA A 206 17.30 -12.28 -7.57
N VAL A 207 16.39 -12.07 -6.60
CA VAL A 207 16.49 -10.99 -5.62
C VAL A 207 17.66 -11.24 -4.66
N HIS A 208 17.86 -12.48 -4.20
CA HIS A 208 18.98 -12.82 -3.32
C HIS A 208 20.34 -12.71 -4.01
N ALA A 209 20.38 -12.81 -5.34
CA ALA A 209 21.60 -12.58 -6.12
C ALA A 209 21.98 -11.09 -6.26
N LEU A 210 21.12 -10.16 -5.83
CA LEU A 210 21.42 -8.74 -5.88
C LEU A 210 22.54 -8.37 -4.89
N PRO A 211 23.41 -7.38 -5.20
CA PRO A 211 24.46 -6.94 -4.28
C PRO A 211 23.93 -6.41 -2.94
N ARG A 212 22.71 -5.86 -2.95
CA ARG A 212 22.02 -5.32 -1.78
C ARG A 212 20.54 -5.71 -1.88
N PRO A 213 20.16 -6.92 -1.43
CA PRO A 213 18.76 -7.33 -1.47
C PRO A 213 17.93 -6.49 -0.48
N PRO A 214 16.66 -6.16 -0.82
CA PRO A 214 15.74 -5.54 0.13
C PRO A 214 15.36 -6.53 1.24
N MET A 215 14.68 -6.05 2.29
CA MET A 215 13.92 -6.92 3.17
C MET A 215 12.77 -7.56 2.38
N ILE A 216 12.60 -8.89 2.46
CA ILE A 216 11.64 -9.62 1.64
C ILE A 216 10.49 -10.17 2.48
N LEU A 217 9.27 -9.90 2.04
CA LEU A 217 8.04 -10.45 2.59
C LEU A 217 7.38 -11.37 1.54
N ALA A 218 7.07 -12.60 1.91
CA ALA A 218 6.29 -13.53 1.09
C ALA A 218 4.91 -13.76 1.71
N GLY A 219 3.87 -13.22 1.07
CA GLY A 219 2.48 -13.32 1.50
C GLY A 219 1.62 -14.16 0.57
N GLY A 220 0.35 -14.32 0.97
CA GLY A 220 -0.64 -15.08 0.21
C GLY A 220 -0.79 -16.54 0.64
N SER A 221 -1.84 -17.18 0.15
CA SER A 221 -2.29 -18.51 0.59
C SER A 221 -1.26 -19.61 0.35
N LEU A 222 -0.47 -19.48 -0.73
CA LEU A 222 0.60 -20.40 -1.07
C LEU A 222 1.77 -20.25 -0.09
N SER A 223 2.23 -19.03 0.13
CA SER A 223 3.36 -18.73 1.02
C SER A 223 3.09 -19.21 2.46
N ALA A 224 1.89 -18.94 2.98
CA ALA A 224 1.47 -19.41 4.30
C ALA A 224 1.44 -20.94 4.43
N ARG A 225 1.22 -21.66 3.33
CA ARG A 225 1.15 -23.13 3.30
C ARG A 225 2.51 -23.78 3.12
N ASN A 226 3.40 -23.12 2.40
CA ASN A 226 4.74 -23.59 2.10
C ASN A 226 5.80 -22.94 3.00
N GLU A 227 5.38 -22.35 4.13
CA GLU A 227 6.24 -21.62 5.07
C GLU A 227 7.55 -22.36 5.38
N GLN A 228 7.47 -23.63 5.79
CA GLN A 228 8.67 -24.39 6.15
C GLN A 228 9.60 -24.59 4.96
N VAL A 229 9.06 -24.83 3.77
CA VAL A 229 9.85 -24.99 2.53
C VAL A 229 10.52 -23.67 2.18
N LEU A 230 9.79 -22.56 2.24
CA LEU A 230 10.31 -21.22 1.96
C LEU A 230 11.40 -20.83 2.96
N LEU A 231 11.17 -20.96 4.26
CA LEU A 231 12.14 -20.58 5.30
C LEU A 231 13.38 -21.49 5.32
N SER A 232 13.28 -22.72 4.83
CA SER A 232 14.43 -23.62 4.70
C SER A 232 15.34 -23.22 3.53
N ALA A 233 14.76 -22.74 2.42
CA ALA A 233 15.51 -22.32 1.24
C ALA A 233 15.96 -20.84 1.32
N TYR A 234 15.14 -19.98 1.92
CA TYR A 234 15.32 -18.53 2.01
C TYR A 234 15.16 -18.08 3.47
N PRO A 235 16.20 -18.25 4.31
CA PRO A 235 16.09 -18.02 5.76
C PRO A 235 15.84 -16.55 6.15
N ASP A 236 16.20 -15.61 5.27
CA ASP A 236 16.06 -14.17 5.49
C ASP A 236 14.68 -13.60 5.04
N VAL A 237 13.81 -14.44 4.49
CA VAL A 237 12.44 -14.04 4.08
C VAL A 237 11.48 -14.09 5.27
N LEU A 238 10.62 -13.08 5.38
CA LEU A 238 9.48 -13.09 6.29
C LEU A 238 8.24 -13.66 5.58
N VAL A 239 7.69 -14.76 6.09
CA VAL A 239 6.51 -15.43 5.50
C VAL A 239 5.23 -15.03 6.24
N GLY A 240 4.28 -14.42 5.53
CA GLY A 240 2.97 -14.07 6.10
C GLY A 240 2.13 -15.31 6.39
N ARG A 241 1.64 -15.44 7.62
CA ARG A 241 0.83 -16.58 8.11
C ARG A 241 -0.67 -16.31 8.14
N ALA A 242 -1.08 -15.05 8.05
CA ALA A 242 -2.46 -14.59 8.17
C ALA A 242 -2.68 -13.33 7.31
N ALA A 243 -3.67 -12.51 7.69
CA ALA A 243 -3.86 -11.17 7.15
C ALA A 243 -2.56 -10.35 7.30
N GLY A 244 -2.15 -9.67 6.23
CA GLY A 244 -0.82 -9.06 6.15
C GLY A 244 -0.76 -7.60 6.59
N GLU A 245 -1.89 -6.98 6.89
CA GLU A 245 -1.98 -5.58 7.31
C GLU A 245 -1.25 -5.31 8.64
N PRO A 246 -1.42 -6.13 9.70
CA PRO A 246 -0.68 -5.94 10.94
C PRO A 246 0.81 -6.25 10.75
N MET A 247 1.12 -7.23 9.88
CA MET A 247 2.50 -7.58 9.54
C MET A 247 3.21 -6.43 8.83
N ILE A 248 2.59 -5.76 7.85
CA ILE A 248 3.25 -4.68 7.12
C ILE A 248 3.49 -3.46 8.02
N THR A 249 2.57 -3.11 8.92
CA THR A 249 2.82 -2.01 9.88
C THR A 249 3.99 -2.34 10.81
N ASP A 250 4.05 -3.58 11.30
CA ASP A 250 5.13 -4.05 12.17
C ASP A 250 6.47 -4.14 11.44
N VAL A 251 6.47 -4.51 10.16
CA VAL A 251 7.67 -4.49 9.31
C VAL A 251 8.20 -3.07 9.15
N LEU A 252 7.33 -2.08 8.99
CA LEU A 252 7.76 -0.67 8.90
C LEU A 252 8.40 -0.22 10.21
N ASP A 253 7.84 -0.59 11.37
CA ASP A 253 8.44 -0.27 12.67
C ASP A 253 9.75 -1.04 12.92
N HIS A 254 9.83 -2.31 12.48
CA HIS A 254 11.06 -3.10 12.52
C HIS A 254 12.17 -2.49 11.66
N TRP A 255 11.82 -1.99 10.47
CA TRP A 255 12.79 -1.33 9.57
C TRP A 255 13.41 -0.08 10.21
N HIS A 256 12.62 0.67 11.00
CA HIS A 256 13.11 1.81 11.78
C HIS A 256 13.81 1.42 13.10
N GLY A 257 13.95 0.12 13.38
CA GLY A 257 14.64 -0.40 14.57
C GLY A 257 13.83 -0.35 15.86
N GLU A 258 12.51 -0.18 15.77
CA GLU A 258 11.63 -0.02 16.94
C GLU A 258 10.95 -1.31 17.37
N LEU A 259 10.94 -2.31 16.49
CA LEU A 259 10.38 -3.63 16.74
C LEU A 259 11.42 -4.70 16.41
N ASP A 260 11.59 -5.69 17.28
CA ASP A 260 12.39 -6.88 16.96
C ASP A 260 11.65 -7.76 15.95
N VAL A 261 12.38 -8.49 15.10
CA VAL A 261 11.77 -9.38 14.08
C VAL A 261 10.80 -10.40 14.70
N SER A 262 11.06 -10.87 15.93
CA SER A 262 10.17 -11.78 16.66
C SER A 262 8.88 -11.12 17.16
N GLY A 263 8.84 -9.79 17.18
CA GLY A 263 7.66 -8.98 17.50
C GLY A 263 6.73 -8.76 16.32
N ILE A 264 7.14 -9.07 15.08
CA ILE A 264 6.32 -8.88 13.88
C ILE A 264 5.13 -9.84 13.89
N ARG A 265 3.92 -9.29 13.99
CA ARG A 265 2.69 -10.08 14.02
C ARG A 265 2.51 -10.86 12.73
N PHE A 266 2.08 -12.12 12.89
CA PHE A 266 1.75 -13.04 11.80
C PHE A 266 2.91 -13.35 10.83
N ALA A 267 4.15 -13.01 11.16
CA ALA A 267 5.32 -13.42 10.39
C ALA A 267 5.85 -14.79 10.86
N GLY A 268 6.19 -15.64 9.90
CA GLY A 268 7.13 -16.74 10.05
C GLY A 268 8.51 -16.28 9.62
N HIS A 269 9.52 -16.60 10.41
CA HIS A 269 10.91 -16.26 10.13
C HIS A 269 11.83 -17.35 10.67
N SER A 270 13.03 -17.47 10.11
CA SER A 270 14.06 -18.35 10.66
C SER A 270 14.76 -17.67 11.84
N HIS A 271 15.11 -18.43 12.88
CA HIS A 271 16.01 -17.95 13.93
C HIS A 271 17.41 -18.52 13.67
N HIS A 272 18.30 -17.76 13.04
CA HIS A 272 19.72 -18.07 13.08
C HIS A 272 20.30 -17.62 14.42
N ARG A 273 20.05 -18.40 15.49
CA ARG A 273 20.88 -18.34 16.70
C ARG A 273 21.73 -19.60 16.75
N SER A 274 23.06 -19.41 16.64
CA SER A 274 24.13 -20.39 16.85
C SER A 274 24.54 -21.26 15.64
N SER A 275 25.87 -21.38 15.47
CA SER A 275 26.66 -22.12 14.48
C SER A 275 26.57 -23.65 14.61
N THR A 276 25.40 -24.18 14.93
CA THR A 276 25.14 -25.63 15.05
C THR A 276 24.03 -26.05 14.10
N PRO A 277 24.11 -27.23 13.46
CA PRO A 277 23.19 -27.59 12.38
C PRO A 277 21.76 -27.80 12.90
N THR A 278 20.82 -27.13 12.22
CA THR A 278 19.41 -27.51 12.05
C THR A 278 18.54 -27.68 13.30
N SER A 279 17.97 -26.57 13.77
CA SER A 279 16.55 -26.56 14.13
C SER A 279 15.89 -25.27 13.65
N VAL A 280 15.08 -25.35 12.60
CA VAL A 280 14.14 -24.27 12.25
C VAL A 280 13.13 -24.21 13.40
N THR A 281 13.36 -23.32 14.37
CA THR A 281 12.38 -23.09 15.43
C THR A 281 11.28 -22.25 14.82
N LEU A 282 10.24 -22.91 14.31
CA LEU A 282 9.03 -22.22 13.85
C LEU A 282 8.44 -21.50 15.06
N SER A 283 8.47 -20.17 15.05
CA SER A 283 7.78 -19.35 16.05
C SER A 283 6.34 -19.85 16.16
N ARG A 284 5.83 -20.02 17.40
CA ARG A 284 4.46 -20.52 17.65
C ARG A 284 3.47 -19.72 16.81
N ARG A 285 2.60 -20.40 16.07
CA ARG A 285 1.52 -19.73 15.33
C ARG A 285 0.63 -18.99 16.34
N PRO A 286 0.60 -17.64 16.34
CA PRO A 286 -0.41 -16.95 17.11
C PRO A 286 -1.77 -17.34 16.53
N SER A 287 -2.79 -17.46 17.39
CA SER A 287 -4.17 -17.49 16.93
C SER A 287 -4.38 -16.27 16.01
N ILE A 288 -5.04 -16.46 14.86
CA ILE A 288 -5.46 -15.34 14.01
C ILE A 288 -6.50 -14.56 14.81
N VAL A 289 -6.03 -13.60 15.61
CA VAL A 289 -6.88 -12.62 16.27
C VAL A 289 -7.15 -11.58 15.21
N VAL A 290 -8.40 -11.53 14.77
CA VAL A 290 -8.89 -10.42 13.96
C VAL A 290 -8.86 -9.19 14.88
N THR A 291 -7.93 -8.27 14.65
CA THR A 291 -7.93 -6.98 15.33
C THR A 291 -9.00 -6.08 14.71
N GLU A 292 -9.59 -5.17 15.50
CA GLU A 292 -10.53 -4.16 15.00
C GLU A 292 -9.92 -3.32 13.85
N ASP A 293 -8.59 -3.20 13.83
CA ASP A 293 -7.81 -2.54 12.77
C ASP A 293 -7.93 -3.17 11.37
N LEU A 294 -8.36 -4.44 11.26
CA LEU A 294 -8.56 -5.13 9.97
C LEU A 294 -9.89 -4.75 9.30
N GLY A 295 -10.79 -4.06 10.01
CA GLY A 295 -12.20 -3.96 9.66
C GLY A 295 -12.65 -2.68 8.94
N HIS A 296 -11.75 -1.73 8.69
CA HIS A 296 -12.17 -0.38 8.30
C HIS A 296 -11.42 0.14 7.08
N GLY A 297 -12.15 0.41 5.99
CA GLY A 297 -11.69 1.27 4.90
C GLY A 297 -11.79 0.66 3.51
N LEU A 298 -11.63 1.49 2.48
CA LEU A 298 -11.52 1.03 1.10
C LEU A 298 -10.10 0.51 0.85
N PRO A 299 -9.89 -0.51 0.01
CA PRO A 299 -8.57 -0.81 -0.51
C PRO A 299 -7.99 0.43 -1.19
N GLU A 300 -6.67 0.56 -1.20
CA GLU A 300 -6.03 1.55 -2.07
C GLU A 300 -6.40 1.28 -3.53
N LEU A 301 -6.52 2.31 -4.37
CA LEU A 301 -7.12 2.18 -5.70
C LEU A 301 -6.14 2.41 -6.87
N ASP A 302 -4.83 2.38 -6.60
CA ASP A 302 -3.77 2.78 -7.53
C ASP A 302 -3.85 2.12 -8.91
N LEU A 303 -4.19 0.82 -8.92
CA LEU A 303 -4.19 -0.02 -10.12
C LEU A 303 -5.61 -0.34 -10.60
N LEU A 304 -6.64 0.28 -10.01
CA LEU A 304 -8.04 0.00 -10.37
C LEU A 304 -8.32 0.37 -11.83
N ASP A 305 -7.96 1.59 -12.24
CA ASP A 305 -8.18 2.06 -13.60
C ASP A 305 -7.43 1.20 -14.62
N ALA A 306 -6.18 0.85 -14.33
CA ALA A 306 -5.39 -0.03 -15.18
C ALA A 306 -5.99 -1.45 -15.27
N THR A 307 -6.53 -1.97 -14.16
CA THR A 307 -7.25 -3.25 -14.12
C THR A 307 -8.49 -3.22 -15.00
N LEU A 308 -9.31 -2.19 -14.88
CA LEU A 308 -10.54 -2.04 -15.67
C LEU A 308 -10.22 -1.82 -17.16
N ALA A 309 -9.17 -1.04 -17.47
CA ALA A 309 -8.70 -0.83 -18.84
C ALA A 309 -8.19 -2.12 -19.50
N ALA A 310 -7.66 -3.05 -18.73
CA ALA A 310 -7.26 -4.39 -19.18
C ALA A 310 -8.45 -5.38 -19.30
N GLY A 311 -9.70 -4.91 -19.16
CA GLY A 311 -10.89 -5.78 -19.17
C GLY A 311 -11.05 -6.62 -17.90
N GLY A 312 -10.33 -6.29 -16.84
CA GLY A 312 -10.40 -6.97 -15.56
C GLY A 312 -11.61 -6.56 -14.73
N VAL A 313 -11.73 -7.18 -13.55
CA VAL A 313 -12.84 -6.92 -12.61
C VAL A 313 -12.37 -6.22 -11.35
N ALA A 314 -13.17 -5.25 -10.89
CA ALA A 314 -13.04 -4.71 -9.54
C ALA A 314 -13.43 -5.78 -8.51
N GLN A 315 -12.70 -5.82 -7.40
CA GLN A 315 -13.00 -6.70 -6.28
C GLN A 315 -13.15 -5.86 -5.02
N LEU A 316 -14.01 -6.31 -4.11
CA LEU A 316 -14.14 -5.76 -2.77
C LEU A 316 -14.43 -6.92 -1.82
N GLU A 317 -13.71 -6.97 -0.70
CA GLU A 317 -13.94 -7.96 0.35
C GLU A 317 -14.74 -7.30 1.48
N THR A 318 -16.04 -7.60 1.56
CA THR A 318 -16.95 -7.02 2.57
C THR A 318 -17.02 -7.84 3.86
N SER A 319 -16.36 -8.99 3.88
CA SER A 319 -16.19 -9.85 5.04
C SER A 319 -15.02 -10.77 4.80
N ARG A 320 -14.30 -11.12 5.86
CA ARG A 320 -13.13 -11.99 5.83
C ARG A 320 -13.34 -13.20 6.71
N GLY A 321 -12.64 -14.28 6.41
CA GLY A 321 -12.81 -15.56 7.09
C GLY A 321 -14.11 -16.28 6.73
N CYS A 322 -14.33 -17.46 7.30
CA CYS A 322 -15.48 -18.30 6.97
C CYS A 322 -15.93 -19.12 8.19
N THR A 323 -17.23 -19.25 8.41
CA THR A 323 -17.81 -20.06 9.50
C THR A 323 -17.77 -21.56 9.22
N SER A 324 -17.72 -21.97 7.95
CA SER A 324 -17.82 -23.37 7.53
C SER A 324 -16.54 -24.19 7.77
N ALA A 325 -16.68 -25.41 8.27
CA ALA A 325 -15.59 -26.35 8.53
C ALA A 325 -15.42 -27.41 7.42
N CYS A 326 -15.27 -26.98 6.17
CA CYS A 326 -15.10 -27.91 5.05
C CYS A 326 -13.78 -28.68 5.14
N SER A 327 -13.82 -30.01 5.11
CA SER A 327 -12.66 -30.90 5.28
C SER A 327 -11.55 -30.71 4.22
N PHE A 328 -11.92 -30.21 3.04
CA PHE A 328 -11.01 -29.96 1.92
C PHE A 328 -10.49 -28.52 1.86
N CYS A 329 -11.02 -27.59 2.67
CA CYS A 329 -10.66 -26.18 2.59
C CYS A 329 -9.47 -25.87 3.50
N PRO A 330 -8.32 -25.46 2.96
CA PRO A 330 -7.19 -25.07 3.79
C PRO A 330 -7.50 -23.75 4.55
N ARG A 331 -7.94 -23.84 5.82
CA ARG A 331 -8.37 -22.65 6.61
C ARG A 331 -7.35 -21.98 7.53
N GLY A 332 -6.20 -22.61 7.78
CA GLY A 332 -5.24 -22.13 8.79
C GLY A 332 -4.78 -20.67 8.65
N HIS A 333 -4.84 -20.09 7.45
CA HIS A 333 -4.47 -18.71 7.15
C HIS A 333 -5.68 -17.75 6.98
N LYS A 334 -6.92 -18.28 6.96
CA LYS A 334 -8.14 -17.49 6.66
C LYS A 334 -8.85 -16.95 7.90
N GLY A 335 -8.59 -17.53 9.08
CA GLY A 335 -9.23 -17.11 10.33
C GLY A 335 -10.75 -17.37 10.37
N SER A 336 -11.39 -16.77 11.38
CA SER A 336 -12.84 -16.82 11.60
C SER A 336 -13.57 -15.69 10.86
N TRP A 337 -14.84 -15.92 10.55
CA TRP A 337 -15.67 -14.93 9.86
C TRP A 337 -15.77 -13.62 10.66
N HIS A 338 -15.62 -12.50 9.97
CA HIS A 338 -15.89 -11.16 10.47
C HIS A 338 -16.34 -10.26 9.31
N GLY A 339 -17.34 -9.42 9.55
CA GLY A 339 -17.75 -8.39 8.61
C GLY A 339 -16.76 -7.23 8.62
N THR A 340 -16.55 -6.60 7.45
CA THR A 340 -15.87 -5.30 7.39
C THR A 340 -16.91 -4.20 7.53
N VAL A 341 -16.66 -3.23 8.40
CA VAL A 341 -17.53 -2.05 8.53
C VAL A 341 -16.94 -0.96 7.64
N SER A 342 -17.38 -0.89 6.38
CA SER A 342 -17.00 0.22 5.49
C SER A 342 -17.75 1.49 5.90
N CYS A 343 -17.05 2.62 5.95
CA CYS A 343 -17.68 3.92 6.20
C CYS A 343 -18.67 4.23 5.06
N PRO A 344 -20.00 4.31 5.32
CA PRO A 344 -21.01 4.47 4.27
C PRO A 344 -20.91 5.79 3.49
N ALA A 345 -20.34 6.83 4.10
CA ALA A 345 -20.31 8.17 3.55
C ALA A 345 -19.32 8.35 2.39
N PHE A 346 -18.22 7.59 2.38
CA PHE A 346 -17.18 7.69 1.35
C PHE A 346 -17.38 6.69 0.20
N SER A 347 -17.86 5.47 0.52
CA SER A 347 -18.14 4.44 -0.47
C SER A 347 -19.22 4.88 -1.46
N GLY A 348 -20.30 5.54 -1.00
CA GLY A 348 -21.38 5.99 -1.87
C GLY A 348 -20.98 7.03 -2.92
N ARG A 349 -20.12 8.00 -2.58
CA ARG A 349 -19.69 9.06 -3.51
C ARG A 349 -18.59 8.59 -4.47
N LEU A 350 -17.67 7.74 -4.03
CA LEU A 350 -16.63 7.19 -4.90
C LEU A 350 -17.22 6.19 -5.90
N LEU A 351 -18.10 5.27 -5.47
CA LEU A 351 -18.79 4.35 -6.38
C LEU A 351 -19.61 5.10 -7.44
N MET A 352 -20.31 6.18 -7.05
CA MET A 352 -21.05 7.01 -8.01
C MET A 352 -20.14 7.76 -9.00
N GLY A 353 -18.91 8.10 -8.61
CA GLY A 353 -17.91 8.73 -9.50
C GLY A 353 -17.31 7.77 -10.53
N PHE A 354 -17.15 6.49 -10.16
CA PHE A 354 -16.69 5.42 -11.08
C PHE A 354 -17.79 4.91 -12.02
N LEU A 355 -19.06 5.08 -11.64
CA LEU A 355 -20.22 4.86 -12.52
C LEU A 355 -20.37 6.02 -13.53
N ARG A 356 -19.35 6.27 -14.34
CA ARG A 356 -19.60 6.90 -15.64
C ARG A 356 -20.50 5.95 -16.43
N PRO A 357 -21.54 6.43 -17.14
CA PRO A 357 -22.24 5.57 -18.08
C PRO A 357 -21.20 5.04 -19.06
N LEU A 358 -20.97 3.72 -19.04
CA LEU A 358 -20.26 3.03 -20.10
C LEU A 358 -20.89 3.50 -21.42
N PRO A 359 -20.10 3.91 -22.43
CA PRO A 359 -20.67 4.23 -23.73
C PRO A 359 -21.50 3.04 -24.18
N ALA A 360 -22.77 3.29 -24.52
CA ALA A 360 -23.69 2.27 -24.96
C ALA A 360 -22.98 1.39 -26.00
N TYR A 361 -22.98 0.08 -25.77
CA TYR A 361 -22.45 -0.91 -26.69
C TYR A 361 -23.23 -0.81 -28.01
N GLY A 362 -22.78 0.07 -28.89
CA GLY A 362 -23.29 0.25 -30.24
C GLY A 362 -22.81 -0.90 -31.11
N GLY A 363 -23.44 -2.05 -30.94
CA GLY A 363 -23.21 -3.20 -31.80
C GLY A 363 -23.81 -2.96 -33.17
N THR A 364 -22.99 -2.59 -34.15
CA THR A 364 -23.21 -3.02 -35.53
C THR A 364 -22.27 -4.19 -35.79
N ARG A 365 -22.82 -5.41 -35.78
CA ARG A 365 -22.12 -6.57 -36.32
C ARG A 365 -22.19 -6.55 -37.86
N PRO A 366 -21.16 -7.04 -38.55
CA PRO A 366 -21.18 -7.25 -40.00
C PRO A 366 -22.23 -8.28 -40.43
#